data_AF-K5WL56-F1
#
_entry.id   AF-K5WL56-F1
#
_cell.length_a   1.000
_cell.length_b   1.000
_cell.length_c   1.000
_cell.angle_alpha   90.00
_cell.angle_beta   90.00
_cell.angle_gamma   90.00
#
_symmetry.space_group_name_H-M   'P 1'
#
loop_
_entity.id
_entity.type
_entity.pdbx_description
1 polymer ?
#
loop_
_entity_poly.entity_id
_entity_poly.type
_entity_poly.pdbx_seq_one_letter_code
_entity_poly.pdbx_strand_id
1 'polypeptide(L)'
;MSAAQRTLPECWGHRGASAAFPENTLASFEAAMRDGAEGIESDVHISADDVVVMFHDPSLDRTTNGTGLIREQNWYGEEGMQHLRTVKKPVQAIPTFAEAVELLMKSENRHVKFNVDVKPQNNPGRLFFLMHSIISSHEGWQTVLAPRILLGLWHPTFLPHAQEHLPYCRRSYIGGDTDIARKYFWKDVSTFSMSFGSMTTVDGQRFRKECKAAGKNIMVWTVNDPECMMEAVRWDVDVILTDRTKTWLGLRSALQVDYDKIARQHGRLFLWTTMRYYTPVQIFARRASKTRLENIVGPFEAGVVPSVQ
;
A
#
# COMPACT_ATOMS: atom_id res chain seq x y z
N MET A 1 33.35 -18.79 6.85
CA MET A 1 32.91 -17.88 5.76
C MET A 1 31.80 -17.02 6.33
N SER A 2 31.97 -15.69 6.36
CA SER A 2 30.94 -14.76 6.80
C SER A 2 29.67 -15.04 6.00
N ALA A 3 28.58 -15.45 6.64
CA ALA A 3 27.29 -15.47 5.98
C ALA A 3 27.06 -14.05 5.43
N ALA A 4 26.92 -13.90 4.12
CA ALA A 4 26.52 -12.62 3.56
C ALA A 4 25.24 -12.21 4.31
N GLN A 5 25.25 -11.02 4.93
CA GLN A 5 24.14 -10.57 5.76
C GLN A 5 22.88 -10.57 4.88
N ARG A 6 21.95 -11.50 5.14
CA ARG A 6 20.73 -11.64 4.33
C ARG A 6 19.95 -10.34 4.46
N THR A 7 19.65 -9.70 3.34
CA THR A 7 18.70 -8.59 3.31
C THR A 7 17.32 -9.15 3.62
N LEU A 8 16.73 -8.72 4.74
CA LEU A 8 15.37 -9.11 5.12
C LEU A 8 14.39 -8.03 4.67
N PRO A 9 13.12 -8.39 4.41
CA PRO A 9 12.11 -7.43 3.97
C PRO A 9 12.00 -6.21 4.90
N GLU A 10 11.74 -5.04 4.32
CA GLU A 10 11.35 -3.86 5.08
C GLU A 10 9.98 -4.08 5.75
N CYS A 11 9.75 -3.38 6.85
CA CYS A 11 8.48 -3.35 7.57
C CYS A 11 7.71 -2.11 7.17
N TRP A 12 6.61 -2.26 6.43
CA TRP A 12 5.72 -1.14 6.13
C TRP A 12 4.39 -1.32 6.86
N GLY A 13 3.97 -0.30 7.61
CA GLY A 13 2.70 -0.34 8.36
C GLY A 13 1.50 -0.17 7.43
N HIS A 14 0.70 -1.22 7.23
CA HIS A 14 -0.53 -1.17 6.42
C HIS A 14 -1.59 -0.35 7.15
N ARG A 15 -1.91 0.83 6.59
CA ARG A 15 -2.71 1.88 7.24
C ARG A 15 -2.12 2.33 8.59
N GLY A 16 -0.79 2.31 8.68
CA GLY A 16 -0.02 2.44 9.93
C GLY A 16 0.03 1.15 10.75
N ALA A 17 0.19 1.25 12.08
CA ALA A 17 0.10 0.11 13.00
C ALA A 17 -1.37 -0.24 13.32
N SER A 18 -2.13 -0.54 12.27
CA SER A 18 -3.61 -0.60 12.27
C SER A 18 -4.18 -1.75 13.11
N ALA A 19 -3.38 -2.75 13.51
CA ALA A 19 -3.82 -3.73 14.49
C ALA A 19 -3.99 -3.08 15.87
N ALA A 20 -3.06 -2.21 16.28
CA ALA A 20 -3.04 -1.58 17.59
C ALA A 20 -3.83 -0.27 17.66
N PHE A 21 -3.83 0.51 16.57
CA PHE A 21 -4.48 1.82 16.48
C PHE A 21 -5.60 1.82 15.43
N PRO A 22 -6.49 2.83 15.38
CA PRO A 22 -7.43 2.97 14.26
C PRO A 22 -6.66 3.15 12.95
N GLU A 23 -7.06 2.41 11.92
CA GLU A 23 -6.44 2.49 10.60
C GLU A 23 -6.51 3.90 10.01
N ASN A 24 -5.49 4.26 9.20
CA ASN A 24 -5.40 5.55 8.52
C ASN A 24 -5.53 6.76 9.48
N THR A 25 -4.84 6.73 10.62
CA THR A 25 -4.80 7.85 11.56
C THR A 25 -3.36 8.30 11.80
N LEU A 26 -3.15 9.57 12.19
CA LEU A 26 -1.81 10.03 12.59
C LEU A 26 -1.25 9.16 13.73
N ALA A 27 -2.11 8.74 14.68
CA ALA A 27 -1.70 7.83 15.74
C ALA A 27 -1.22 6.47 15.23
N SER A 28 -1.86 5.87 14.21
CA SER A 28 -1.39 4.61 13.64
C SER A 28 -0.09 4.79 12.86
N PHE A 29 0.08 5.90 12.16
CA PHE A 29 1.32 6.22 11.44
C PHE A 29 2.49 6.43 12.41
N GLU A 30 2.32 7.29 13.41
CA GLU A 30 3.33 7.54 14.45
C GLU A 30 3.69 6.27 15.22
N ALA A 31 2.71 5.41 15.50
CA ALA A 31 2.97 4.13 16.13
C ALA A 31 3.84 3.21 15.26
N ALA A 32 3.56 3.11 13.96
CA ALA A 32 4.39 2.32 13.05
C ALA A 32 5.83 2.86 12.98
N MET A 33 6.00 4.19 12.88
CA MET A 33 7.32 4.83 12.89
C MET A 33 8.07 4.57 14.21
N ARG A 34 7.37 4.69 15.35
CA ARG A 34 7.93 4.43 16.69
C ARG A 34 8.34 2.96 16.88
N ASP A 35 7.62 2.03 16.26
CA ASP A 35 8.00 0.62 16.27
C ASP A 35 9.30 0.36 15.50
N GLY A 36 9.64 1.23 14.55
CA GLY A 36 10.82 1.12 13.68
C GLY A 36 10.51 0.71 12.24
N ALA A 37 9.27 0.90 11.78
CA ALA A 37 8.88 0.63 10.40
C ALA A 37 9.59 1.60 9.43
N GLU A 38 10.18 1.07 8.35
CA GLU A 38 10.84 1.88 7.31
C GLU A 38 9.84 2.57 6.38
N GLY A 39 8.57 2.17 6.43
CA GLY A 39 7.51 2.78 5.64
C GLY A 39 6.15 2.74 6.32
N ILE A 40 5.28 3.61 5.87
CA ILE A 40 3.85 3.55 6.14
C ILE A 40 3.10 3.44 4.82
N GLU A 41 1.96 2.78 4.86
CA GLU A 41 0.99 2.76 3.77
C GLU A 41 -0.31 3.40 4.25
N SER A 42 -0.96 4.16 3.36
CA SER A 42 -2.28 4.73 3.59
C SER A 42 -3.03 4.85 2.27
N ASP A 43 -4.34 4.94 2.41
CA ASP A 43 -5.29 5.06 1.32
C ASP A 43 -5.75 6.52 1.12
N VAL A 44 -6.04 6.95 -0.10
CA VAL A 44 -6.54 8.32 -0.39
C VAL A 44 -7.92 8.35 -1.05
N HIS A 45 -8.78 9.25 -0.57
CA HIS A 45 -10.01 9.72 -1.24
C HIS A 45 -10.06 11.25 -1.27
N ILE A 46 -10.96 11.82 -2.08
CA ILE A 46 -11.22 13.27 -2.13
C ILE A 46 -12.64 13.56 -1.66
N SER A 47 -12.81 14.56 -0.80
CA SER A 47 -14.11 15.14 -0.45
C SER A 47 -14.75 15.89 -1.63
N ALA A 48 -16.01 16.32 -1.48
CA ALA A 48 -16.69 17.13 -2.49
C ALA A 48 -15.99 18.49 -2.73
N ASP A 49 -15.44 19.07 -1.67
CA ASP A 49 -14.73 20.36 -1.60
C ASP A 49 -13.19 20.23 -1.63
N ASP A 50 -12.68 19.24 -2.38
CA ASP A 50 -11.26 19.12 -2.77
C ASP A 50 -10.25 18.83 -1.65
N VAL A 51 -10.68 18.30 -0.52
CA VAL A 51 -9.77 17.84 0.54
C VAL A 51 -9.41 16.38 0.33
N VAL A 52 -8.11 16.11 0.18
CA VAL A 52 -7.58 14.74 0.10
C VAL A 52 -7.46 14.17 1.50
N VAL A 53 -8.14 13.07 1.78
CA VAL A 53 -8.25 12.43 3.10
C VAL A 53 -7.66 11.03 3.13
N MET A 54 -7.08 10.65 4.28
CA MET A 54 -6.50 9.34 4.53
C MET A 54 -7.60 8.37 4.92
N PHE A 55 -8.10 7.55 3.98
CA PHE A 55 -9.25 6.69 4.24
C PHE A 55 -9.34 5.52 3.25
N HIS A 56 -9.71 4.33 3.72
CA HIS A 56 -9.71 3.13 2.88
C HIS A 56 -10.97 3.00 2.02
N ASP A 57 -12.12 2.93 2.67
CA ASP A 57 -13.40 2.68 2.00
C ASP A 57 -13.91 3.95 1.32
N PRO A 58 -14.70 3.83 0.24
CA PRO A 58 -15.34 5.00 -0.36
C PRO A 58 -16.42 5.62 0.55
N SER A 59 -16.83 4.92 1.61
CA SER A 59 -17.87 5.33 2.55
C SER A 59 -17.35 5.37 3.99
N LEU A 60 -17.96 6.23 4.81
CA LEU A 60 -17.52 6.53 6.19
C LEU A 60 -17.93 5.47 7.23
N ASP A 61 -18.86 4.59 6.86
CA ASP A 61 -19.70 3.81 7.77
C ASP A 61 -18.92 2.80 8.64
N ARG A 62 -17.87 2.19 8.10
CA ARG A 62 -17.18 1.09 8.80
C ARG A 62 -16.32 1.56 9.96
N THR A 63 -15.64 2.69 9.82
CA THR A 63 -14.54 3.08 10.73
C THR A 63 -14.77 4.40 11.45
N THR A 64 -15.87 5.10 11.16
CA THR A 64 -16.20 6.39 11.78
C THR A 64 -17.61 6.39 12.36
N ASN A 65 -17.94 7.47 13.05
CA ASN A 65 -19.31 7.77 13.51
C ASN A 65 -20.17 8.47 12.45
N GLY A 66 -19.69 8.64 11.22
CA GLY A 66 -20.44 9.19 10.09
C GLY A 66 -20.92 8.10 9.12
N THR A 67 -21.72 8.49 8.13
CA THR A 67 -22.31 7.59 7.13
C THR A 67 -22.21 8.17 5.73
N GLY A 68 -22.31 7.32 4.70
CA GLY A 68 -22.38 7.76 3.30
C GLY A 68 -21.02 7.94 2.62
N LEU A 69 -21.06 8.36 1.36
CA LEU A 69 -19.87 8.42 0.49
C LEU A 69 -19.03 9.67 0.75
N ILE A 70 -17.72 9.51 0.81
CA ILE A 70 -16.75 10.60 1.02
C ILE A 70 -16.83 11.62 -0.11
N ARG A 71 -16.91 11.15 -1.36
CA ARG A 71 -16.94 12.00 -2.56
C ARG A 71 -18.18 12.88 -2.69
N GLU A 72 -19.20 12.66 -1.85
CA GLU A 72 -20.49 13.36 -1.89
C GLU A 72 -20.65 14.34 -0.71
N GLN A 73 -19.63 14.46 0.15
CA GLN A 73 -19.69 15.26 1.37
C GLN A 73 -18.55 16.28 1.42
N ASN A 74 -18.83 17.44 1.99
CA ASN A 74 -17.83 18.47 2.23
C ASN A 74 -16.99 18.09 3.45
N TRP A 75 -15.70 18.42 3.39
CA TRP A 75 -14.79 18.32 4.52
C TRP A 75 -15.04 19.44 5.52
N TYR A 76 -15.21 20.67 5.02
CA TYR A 76 -15.44 21.85 5.84
C TYR A 76 -16.94 22.12 6.06
N GLY A 77 -17.23 22.96 7.06
CA GLY A 77 -18.58 23.39 7.43
C GLY A 77 -19.03 22.81 8.78
N GLU A 78 -20.20 23.27 9.24
CA GLU A 78 -20.78 22.88 10.54
C GLU A 78 -21.04 21.36 10.63
N GLU A 79 -21.48 20.76 9.52
CA GLU A 79 -21.68 19.32 9.36
C GLU A 79 -20.53 18.64 8.59
N GLY A 80 -19.39 19.33 8.46
CA GLY A 80 -18.25 18.86 7.67
C GLY A 80 -17.57 17.61 8.25
N MET A 81 -17.01 16.78 7.36
CA MET A 81 -16.33 15.54 7.77
C MET A 81 -15.16 15.76 8.75
N GLN A 82 -14.58 16.96 8.85
CA GLN A 82 -13.56 17.32 9.84
C GLN A 82 -13.98 17.06 11.30
N HIS A 83 -15.29 17.01 11.57
CA HIS A 83 -15.85 16.73 12.90
C HIS A 83 -16.02 15.24 13.20
N LEU A 84 -15.92 14.38 12.18
CA LEU A 84 -16.07 12.92 12.34
C LEU A 84 -14.88 12.32 13.08
N ARG A 85 -15.15 11.21 13.75
CA ARG A 85 -14.21 10.53 14.62
C ARG A 85 -14.22 9.03 14.39
N THR A 86 -13.06 8.41 14.54
CA THR A 86 -12.93 6.95 14.44
C THR A 86 -13.68 6.24 15.56
N VAL A 87 -14.25 5.06 15.27
CA VAL A 87 -14.97 4.26 16.29
C VAL A 87 -14.02 3.40 17.13
N LYS A 88 -12.87 3.02 16.57
CA LYS A 88 -11.83 2.26 17.29
C LYS A 88 -11.08 3.21 18.23
N LYS A 89 -10.70 2.70 19.41
CA LYS A 89 -9.88 3.45 20.37
C LYS A 89 -8.37 3.37 20.04
N PRO A 90 -7.57 4.40 20.39
CA PRO A 90 -8.02 5.72 20.83
C PRO A 90 -8.79 6.44 19.71
N VAL A 91 -9.84 7.17 20.07
CA VAL A 91 -10.66 7.91 19.09
C VAL A 91 -9.79 9.02 18.47
N GLN A 92 -9.84 9.16 17.15
CA GLN A 92 -9.03 10.10 16.37
C GLN A 92 -9.89 10.83 15.34
N ALA A 93 -9.43 11.98 14.86
CA ALA A 93 -9.94 12.58 13.64
C ALA A 93 -9.47 11.79 12.40
N ILE A 94 -10.16 11.97 11.28
CA ILE A 94 -9.68 11.51 9.97
C ILE A 94 -8.51 12.43 9.56
N PRO A 95 -7.30 11.93 9.25
CA PRO A 95 -6.24 12.78 8.75
C PRO A 95 -6.46 13.18 7.30
N THR A 96 -6.01 14.37 6.95
CA THR A 96 -5.83 14.82 5.58
C THR A 96 -4.47 14.37 5.03
N PHE A 97 -4.32 14.39 3.70
CA PHE A 97 -3.02 14.14 3.06
C PHE A 97 -2.00 15.20 3.46
N ALA A 98 -2.43 16.46 3.65
CA ALA A 98 -1.56 17.54 4.12
C ALA A 98 -0.98 17.22 5.51
N GLU A 99 -1.82 16.81 6.47
CA GLU A 99 -1.34 16.41 7.81
C GLU A 99 -0.41 15.19 7.76
N ALA A 100 -0.68 14.21 6.88
CA ALA A 100 0.21 13.07 6.68
C ALA A 100 1.58 13.50 6.09
N VAL A 101 1.58 14.44 5.14
CA VAL A 101 2.82 15.01 4.58
C VAL A 101 3.58 15.80 5.64
N GLU A 102 2.91 16.64 6.43
CA GLU A 102 3.53 17.36 7.54
C GLU A 102 4.20 16.40 8.53
N LEU A 103 3.52 15.31 8.90
CA LEU A 103 4.08 14.26 9.74
C LEU A 103 5.37 13.67 9.13
N LEU A 104 5.38 13.39 7.83
CA LEU A 104 6.54 12.84 7.12
C LEU A 104 7.68 13.85 6.94
N MET A 105 7.40 15.14 6.96
CA MET A 105 8.39 16.21 6.81
C MET A 105 9.17 16.50 8.10
N LYS A 106 8.64 16.11 9.26
CA LYS A 106 9.36 16.18 10.55
C LYS A 106 10.71 15.49 10.45
N SER A 107 11.75 16.11 11.00
CA SER A 107 13.15 15.68 10.87
C SER A 107 13.39 14.23 11.27
N GLU A 108 12.78 13.81 12.36
CA GLU A 108 12.81 12.48 12.93
C GLU A 108 12.16 11.42 12.02
N ASN A 109 11.23 11.82 11.16
CA ASN A 109 10.47 10.93 10.27
C ASN A 109 11.00 10.89 8.84
N ARG A 110 12.09 11.61 8.53
CA ARG A 110 12.67 11.68 7.17
C ARG A 110 13.21 10.35 6.64
N HIS A 111 13.39 9.36 7.50
CA HIS A 111 13.79 8.01 7.12
C HIS A 111 12.62 7.16 6.59
N VAL A 112 11.37 7.58 6.82
CA VAL A 112 10.17 6.78 6.54
C VAL A 112 9.69 7.00 5.11
N LYS A 113 9.43 5.92 4.38
CA LYS A 113 8.81 5.93 3.05
C LYS A 113 7.29 5.98 3.16
N PHE A 114 6.62 6.55 2.16
CA PHE A 114 5.17 6.66 2.13
C PHE A 114 4.59 5.98 0.90
N ASN A 115 3.88 4.88 1.11
CA ASN A 115 3.08 4.23 0.10
C ASN A 115 1.65 4.80 0.11
N VAL A 116 1.24 5.40 -0.99
CA VAL A 116 -0.11 5.96 -1.13
C VAL A 116 -0.92 5.04 -2.03
N ASP A 117 -1.84 4.26 -1.47
CA ASP A 117 -2.82 3.48 -2.22
C ASP A 117 -3.86 4.41 -2.84
N VAL A 118 -3.77 4.58 -4.16
CA VAL A 118 -4.65 5.44 -4.94
C VAL A 118 -5.92 4.66 -5.28
N LYS A 119 -7.00 4.98 -4.56
CA LYS A 119 -8.26 4.26 -4.72
C LYS A 119 -8.89 4.50 -6.09
N PRO A 120 -9.39 3.44 -6.76
CA PRO A 120 -9.87 3.50 -8.14
C PRO A 120 -11.12 4.37 -8.33
N GLN A 121 -11.84 4.71 -7.25
CA GLN A 121 -13.01 5.58 -7.28
C GLN A 121 -12.67 7.07 -7.50
N ASN A 122 -11.40 7.46 -7.32
CA ASN A 122 -10.99 8.83 -7.49
C ASN A 122 -10.90 9.21 -8.98
N ASN A 123 -11.18 10.48 -9.29
CA ASN A 123 -10.74 11.05 -10.56
C ASN A 123 -9.21 11.26 -10.51
N PRO A 124 -8.42 10.57 -11.35
CA PRO A 124 -6.96 10.59 -11.25
C PRO A 124 -6.34 11.98 -11.49
N GLY A 125 -6.82 12.73 -12.49
CA GLY A 125 -6.32 14.08 -12.77
C GLY A 125 -6.56 15.03 -11.60
N ARG A 126 -7.80 15.05 -11.08
CA ARG A 126 -8.17 15.86 -9.90
C ARG A 126 -7.33 15.47 -8.69
N LEU A 127 -7.23 14.18 -8.37
CA LEU A 127 -6.47 13.69 -7.22
C LEU A 127 -4.99 14.10 -7.29
N PHE A 128 -4.33 13.79 -8.41
CA PHE A 128 -2.90 14.02 -8.52
C PHE A 128 -2.54 15.49 -8.63
N PHE A 129 -3.42 16.33 -9.20
CA PHE A 129 -3.28 17.79 -9.14
C PHE A 129 -3.32 18.31 -7.70
N LEU A 130 -4.28 17.86 -6.89
CA LEU A 130 -4.37 18.25 -5.47
C LEU A 130 -3.16 17.76 -4.67
N MET A 131 -2.77 16.50 -4.86
CA MET A 131 -1.58 15.93 -4.21
C MET A 131 -0.31 16.70 -4.60
N HIS A 132 -0.16 17.07 -5.88
CA HIS A 132 0.96 17.90 -6.35
C HIS A 132 0.99 19.24 -5.63
N SER A 133 -0.17 19.90 -5.51
CA SER A 133 -0.30 21.20 -4.85
C SER A 133 0.09 21.11 -3.38
N ILE A 134 -0.32 20.04 -2.68
CA ILE A 134 0.04 19.79 -1.28
C ILE A 134 1.55 19.51 -1.15
N ILE A 135 2.09 18.57 -1.93
CA ILE A 135 3.51 18.19 -1.89
C ILE A 135 4.40 19.40 -2.17
N SER A 136 4.09 20.15 -3.23
CA SER A 136 4.93 21.26 -3.68
C SER A 136 4.85 22.51 -2.81
N SER A 137 3.86 22.57 -1.90
CA SER A 137 3.73 23.65 -0.92
C SER A 137 4.80 23.61 0.19
N HIS A 138 5.48 22.47 0.38
CA HIS A 138 6.49 22.32 1.44
C HIS A 138 7.91 22.61 0.93
N GLU A 139 8.69 23.36 1.70
CA GLU A 139 10.09 23.63 1.35
C GLU A 139 10.93 22.33 1.28
N GLY A 140 11.76 22.22 0.25
CA GLY A 140 12.64 21.05 0.05
C GLY A 140 11.92 19.77 -0.34
N TRP A 141 10.64 19.84 -0.74
CA TRP A 141 9.84 18.67 -1.10
C TRP A 141 10.51 17.77 -2.15
N GLN A 142 11.23 18.35 -3.12
CA GLN A 142 11.88 17.60 -4.20
C GLN A 142 12.92 16.61 -3.69
N THR A 143 13.61 16.94 -2.60
CA THR A 143 14.72 16.14 -2.06
C THR A 143 14.33 15.39 -0.79
N VAL A 144 13.53 16.02 0.08
CA VAL A 144 13.17 15.49 1.39
C VAL A 144 11.92 14.63 1.33
N LEU A 145 11.00 14.85 0.40
CA LEU A 145 9.69 14.18 0.39
C LEU A 145 9.46 13.30 -0.84
N ALA A 146 9.50 13.88 -2.04
CA ALA A 146 9.16 13.22 -3.30
C ALA A 146 9.83 11.84 -3.50
N PRO A 147 11.14 11.65 -3.23
CA PRO A 147 11.79 10.35 -3.43
C PRO A 147 11.22 9.23 -2.53
N ARG A 148 10.59 9.61 -1.41
CA ARG A 148 10.02 8.70 -0.42
C ARG A 148 8.58 8.29 -0.74
N ILE A 149 7.91 8.99 -1.66
CA ILE A 149 6.53 8.67 -2.05
C ILE A 149 6.51 7.59 -3.13
N LEU A 150 5.73 6.55 -2.88
CA LEU A 150 5.37 5.49 -3.82
C LEU A 150 3.86 5.51 -4.03
N LEU A 151 3.42 5.65 -5.28
CA LEU A 151 2.00 5.60 -5.65
C LEU A 151 1.61 4.15 -5.96
N GLY A 152 0.62 3.61 -5.25
CA GLY A 152 0.00 2.32 -5.55
C GLY A 152 -1.18 2.48 -6.50
N LEU A 153 -1.03 2.01 -7.74
CA LEU A 153 -2.04 2.15 -8.79
C LEU A 153 -2.72 0.82 -9.11
N TRP A 154 -4.05 0.78 -9.06
CA TRP A 154 -4.85 -0.43 -9.34
C TRP A 154 -5.17 -0.61 -10.83
N HIS A 155 -5.24 0.48 -11.60
CA HIS A 155 -5.72 0.48 -12.97
C HIS A 155 -4.82 1.36 -13.88
N PRO A 156 -4.48 0.91 -15.10
CA PRO A 156 -3.51 1.60 -15.96
C PRO A 156 -3.95 3.00 -16.41
N THR A 157 -5.24 3.32 -16.38
CA THR A 157 -5.75 4.67 -16.67
C THR A 157 -5.19 5.74 -15.72
N PHE A 158 -4.68 5.35 -14.55
CA PHE A 158 -4.04 6.27 -13.61
C PHE A 158 -2.59 6.60 -13.99
N LEU A 159 -1.93 5.78 -14.83
CA LEU A 159 -0.52 5.95 -15.18
C LEU A 159 -0.24 7.30 -15.88
N PRO A 160 -0.97 7.70 -16.95
CA PRO A 160 -0.69 8.97 -17.63
C PRO A 160 -0.85 10.17 -16.70
N HIS A 161 -1.91 10.21 -15.88
CA HIS A 161 -2.13 11.30 -14.93
C HIS A 161 -1.07 11.33 -13.82
N ALA A 162 -0.61 10.17 -13.33
CA ALA A 162 0.47 10.11 -12.36
C ALA A 162 1.79 10.59 -12.96
N GLN A 163 2.06 10.29 -14.24
CA GLN A 163 3.23 10.78 -14.97
C GLN A 163 3.16 12.28 -15.22
N GLU A 164 1.97 12.81 -15.54
CA GLU A 164 1.73 14.23 -15.82
C GLU A 164 1.89 15.10 -14.56
N HIS A 165 1.16 14.77 -13.48
CA HIS A 165 1.07 15.64 -12.31
C HIS A 165 2.15 15.34 -11.24
N LEU A 166 2.59 14.08 -11.16
CA LEU A 166 3.54 13.60 -10.15
C LEU A 166 4.72 12.85 -10.80
N PRO A 167 5.42 13.42 -11.82
CA PRO A 167 6.47 12.72 -12.54
C PRO A 167 7.60 12.22 -11.63
N TYR A 168 7.86 12.96 -10.55
CA TYR A 168 8.89 12.71 -9.54
C TYR A 168 8.55 11.58 -8.55
N CYS A 169 7.29 11.18 -8.41
CA CYS A 169 6.90 10.10 -7.51
C CYS A 169 7.17 8.75 -8.16
N ARG A 170 7.66 7.79 -7.37
CA ARG A 170 7.73 6.39 -7.82
C ARG A 170 6.32 5.81 -7.92
N ARG A 171 6.15 4.81 -8.77
CA ARG A 171 4.86 4.16 -9.03
C ARG A 171 5.01 2.65 -8.85
N SER A 172 3.93 2.04 -8.36
CA SER A 172 3.78 0.59 -8.23
C SER A 172 2.42 0.15 -8.77
N TYR A 173 2.35 -1.07 -9.26
CA TYR A 173 1.06 -1.74 -9.44
C TYR A 173 0.64 -2.36 -8.11
N ILE A 174 -0.59 -2.10 -7.68
CA ILE A 174 -1.21 -2.79 -6.55
C ILE A 174 -2.33 -3.71 -7.03
N GLY A 175 -2.30 -4.97 -6.62
CA GLY A 175 -3.33 -5.93 -6.99
C GLY A 175 -2.97 -7.39 -6.73
N GLY A 176 -3.72 -8.29 -7.37
CA GLY A 176 -3.51 -9.74 -7.28
C GLY A 176 -3.47 -10.45 -8.63
N ASP A 177 -3.40 -9.70 -9.73
CA ASP A 177 -3.39 -10.25 -11.09
C ASP A 177 -2.03 -9.98 -11.74
N THR A 178 -1.23 -11.03 -11.82
CA THR A 178 0.10 -11.06 -12.43
C THR A 178 0.05 -10.81 -13.94
N ASP A 179 -1.04 -11.14 -14.62
CA ASP A 179 -1.19 -10.86 -16.05
C ASP A 179 -1.42 -9.36 -16.28
N ILE A 180 -2.22 -8.71 -15.42
CA ILE A 180 -2.36 -7.24 -15.43
C ILE A 180 -1.01 -6.58 -15.16
N ALA A 181 -0.28 -7.05 -14.13
CA ALA A 181 1.04 -6.53 -13.78
C ALA A 181 2.00 -6.58 -14.98
N ARG A 182 2.11 -7.74 -15.64
CA ARG A 182 2.97 -7.94 -16.81
C ARG A 182 2.53 -7.11 -18.02
N LYS A 183 1.23 -7.11 -18.32
CA LYS A 183 0.72 -6.49 -19.55
C LYS A 183 0.73 -4.97 -19.49
N TYR A 184 0.34 -4.39 -18.37
CA TYR A 184 0.01 -2.96 -18.30
C TYR A 184 0.96 -2.12 -17.45
N PHE A 185 1.69 -2.73 -16.51
CA PHE A 185 2.52 -1.97 -15.57
C PHE A 185 4.01 -2.26 -15.70
N TRP A 186 4.38 -3.38 -16.34
CA TRP A 186 5.76 -3.88 -16.34
C TRP A 186 6.80 -2.88 -16.83
N LYS A 187 6.46 -2.02 -17.79
CA LYS A 187 7.40 -1.01 -18.30
C LYS A 187 7.49 0.20 -17.37
N ASP A 188 6.36 0.63 -16.81
CA ASP A 188 6.21 1.92 -16.15
C ASP A 188 6.49 1.92 -14.63
N VAL A 189 6.52 0.73 -14.01
CA VAL A 189 6.72 0.61 -12.55
C VAL A 189 7.96 -0.20 -12.20
N SER A 190 8.65 0.18 -11.13
CA SER A 190 9.79 -0.59 -10.60
C SER A 190 9.40 -1.54 -9.47
N THR A 191 8.17 -1.42 -8.95
CA THR A 191 7.69 -2.14 -7.76
C THR A 191 6.30 -2.72 -7.99
N PHE A 192 6.05 -3.93 -7.50
CA PHE A 192 4.76 -4.61 -7.54
C PHE A 192 4.27 -4.90 -6.12
N SER A 193 3.16 -4.27 -5.72
CA SER A 193 2.48 -4.49 -4.45
C SER A 193 1.39 -5.56 -4.61
N MET A 194 1.76 -6.80 -4.34
CA MET A 194 0.94 -7.98 -4.65
C MET A 194 0.22 -8.53 -3.43
N SER A 195 -1.02 -8.99 -3.62
CA SER A 195 -1.69 -9.75 -2.56
C SER A 195 -0.90 -11.03 -2.26
N PHE A 196 -0.67 -11.33 -0.98
CA PHE A 196 0.13 -12.49 -0.57
C PHE A 196 -0.38 -13.80 -1.18
N GLY A 197 -1.70 -13.96 -1.24
CA GLY A 197 -2.34 -15.15 -1.81
C GLY A 197 -2.05 -15.33 -3.31
N SER A 198 -1.99 -14.25 -4.09
CA SER A 198 -1.65 -14.37 -5.52
C SER A 198 -0.23 -14.93 -5.72
N MET A 199 0.67 -14.63 -4.77
CA MET A 199 2.05 -15.10 -4.77
C MET A 199 2.20 -16.57 -4.34
N THR A 200 1.21 -17.22 -3.73
CA THR A 200 1.34 -18.65 -3.40
C THR A 200 1.22 -19.55 -4.63
N THR A 201 0.55 -19.07 -5.68
CA THR A 201 0.25 -19.84 -6.91
C THR A 201 1.50 -20.15 -7.74
N VAL A 202 1.38 -21.12 -8.65
CA VAL A 202 2.46 -21.46 -9.61
C VAL A 202 2.84 -20.24 -10.47
N ASP A 203 1.86 -19.46 -10.91
CA ASP A 203 2.15 -18.25 -11.67
C ASP A 203 2.75 -17.16 -10.78
N GLY A 204 2.29 -17.00 -9.54
CA GLY A 204 2.92 -16.12 -8.56
C GLY A 204 4.38 -16.48 -8.30
N GLN A 205 4.73 -17.77 -8.22
CA GLN A 205 6.12 -18.22 -8.11
C GLN A 205 6.95 -17.85 -9.34
N ARG A 206 6.37 -17.96 -10.53
CA ARG A 206 7.02 -17.55 -11.79
C ARG A 206 7.23 -16.04 -11.81
N PHE A 207 6.21 -15.28 -11.45
CA PHE A 207 6.24 -13.82 -11.38
C PHE A 207 7.34 -13.32 -10.44
N ARG A 208 7.55 -13.97 -9.28
CA ARG A 208 8.67 -13.62 -8.40
C ARG A 208 10.04 -13.82 -9.05
N LYS A 209 10.22 -14.93 -9.77
CA LYS A 209 11.47 -15.19 -10.50
C LYS A 209 11.68 -14.16 -11.61
N GLU A 210 10.64 -13.80 -12.34
CA GLU A 210 10.67 -12.77 -13.39
C GLU A 210 11.04 -11.40 -12.81
N CYS A 211 10.41 -11.00 -11.70
CA CYS A 211 10.71 -9.73 -11.02
C CYS A 211 12.17 -9.69 -10.57
N LYS A 212 12.66 -10.74 -9.90
CA LYS A 212 14.05 -10.84 -9.46
C LYS A 212 15.04 -10.75 -10.63
N ALA A 213 14.76 -11.45 -11.73
CA ALA A 213 15.61 -11.41 -12.93
C ALA A 213 15.63 -10.02 -13.59
N ALA A 214 14.54 -9.26 -13.48
CA ALA A 214 14.40 -7.92 -14.05
C ALA A 214 14.77 -6.79 -13.08
N GLY A 215 15.22 -7.08 -11.86
CA GLY A 215 15.51 -6.08 -10.83
C GLY A 215 14.27 -5.29 -10.37
N LYS A 216 13.09 -5.92 -10.42
CA LYS A 216 11.82 -5.35 -9.95
C LYS A 216 11.60 -5.72 -8.48
N ASN A 217 11.13 -4.77 -7.70
CA ASN A 217 10.82 -4.99 -6.29
C ASN A 217 9.42 -5.60 -6.13
N ILE A 218 9.25 -6.46 -5.12
CA ILE A 218 7.97 -7.05 -4.74
C ILE A 218 7.67 -6.68 -3.29
N MET A 219 6.46 -6.16 -3.10
CA MET A 219 5.86 -5.92 -1.79
C MET A 219 4.67 -6.87 -1.65
N VAL A 220 4.43 -7.40 -0.45
CA VAL A 220 3.28 -8.30 -0.22
C VAL A 220 2.37 -7.80 0.90
N TRP A 221 1.06 -7.85 0.65
CA TRP A 221 0.02 -7.41 1.57
C TRP A 221 -1.16 -8.38 1.68
N THR A 222 -1.96 -8.35 2.74
CA THR A 222 -1.60 -7.87 4.09
C THR A 222 -1.11 -9.09 4.87
N VAL A 223 0.10 -9.02 5.41
CA VAL A 223 0.79 -10.17 6.02
C VAL A 223 0.91 -9.94 7.53
N ASN A 224 0.00 -10.56 8.29
CA ASN A 224 -0.10 -10.37 9.74
C ASN A 224 0.36 -11.58 10.55
N ASP A 225 0.37 -12.75 9.92
CA ASP A 225 0.71 -14.01 10.57
C ASP A 225 2.21 -14.32 10.45
N PRO A 226 2.89 -14.72 11.55
CA PRO A 226 4.32 -15.04 11.52
C PRO A 226 4.73 -16.13 10.52
N GLU A 227 3.89 -17.14 10.27
CA GLU A 227 4.20 -18.17 9.26
C GLU A 227 4.18 -17.56 7.85
N CYS A 228 3.22 -16.68 7.58
CA CYS A 228 3.16 -15.93 6.33
C CYS A 228 4.34 -14.94 6.20
N MET A 229 4.74 -14.26 7.28
CA MET A 229 5.91 -13.39 7.29
C MET A 229 7.19 -14.18 6.98
N MET A 230 7.37 -15.35 7.59
CA MET A 230 8.50 -16.23 7.30
C MET A 230 8.48 -16.72 5.84
N GLU A 231 7.30 -17.02 5.30
CA GLU A 231 7.18 -17.42 3.90
C GLU A 231 7.50 -16.27 2.94
N ALA A 232 7.10 -15.04 3.27
CA ALA A 232 7.51 -13.84 2.54
C ALA A 232 9.04 -13.66 2.56
N VAL A 233 9.71 -13.92 3.69
CA VAL A 233 11.18 -13.95 3.77
C VAL A 233 11.77 -15.02 2.84
N ARG A 234 11.21 -16.24 2.81
CA ARG A 234 11.68 -17.32 1.91
C ARG A 234 11.48 -16.98 0.44
N TRP A 235 10.50 -16.14 0.12
CA TRP A 235 10.26 -15.64 -1.22
C TRP A 235 11.19 -14.51 -1.64
N ASP A 236 12.00 -13.98 -0.70
CA ASP A 236 12.94 -12.90 -0.96
C ASP A 236 12.23 -11.64 -1.49
N VAL A 237 11.09 -11.29 -0.87
CA VAL A 237 10.35 -10.05 -1.17
C VAL A 237 11.02 -8.85 -0.50
N ASP A 238 10.85 -7.67 -1.08
CA ASP A 238 11.49 -6.44 -0.59
C ASP A 238 10.76 -5.83 0.61
N VAL A 239 9.43 -5.97 0.66
CA VAL A 239 8.61 -5.34 1.71
C VAL A 239 7.48 -6.25 2.16
N ILE A 240 7.27 -6.28 3.48
CA ILE A 240 6.09 -6.85 4.12
C ILE A 240 5.19 -5.69 4.59
N LEU A 241 3.98 -5.61 4.03
CA LEU A 241 2.93 -4.71 4.51
C LEU A 241 2.11 -5.44 5.57
N THR A 242 2.06 -4.89 6.76
CA THR A 242 1.47 -5.55 7.93
C THR A 242 0.73 -4.57 8.82
N ASP A 243 -0.37 -5.03 9.41
CA ASP A 243 -1.08 -4.31 10.47
C ASP A 243 -0.32 -4.42 11.81
N ARG A 244 0.59 -5.40 11.91
CA ARG A 244 1.29 -5.83 13.13
C ARG A 244 2.79 -5.57 13.02
N THR A 245 3.15 -4.29 12.90
CA THR A 245 4.54 -3.78 12.79
C THR A 245 5.49 -4.40 13.82
N LYS A 246 5.15 -4.37 15.12
CA LYS A 246 5.96 -5.00 16.17
C LYS A 246 6.20 -6.51 15.96
N THR A 247 5.20 -7.22 15.46
CA THR A 247 5.31 -8.68 15.23
C THR A 247 6.34 -8.96 14.15
N TRP A 248 6.29 -8.24 13.03
CA TRP A 248 7.28 -8.42 11.96
C TRP A 248 8.68 -7.97 12.42
N LEU A 249 8.79 -6.80 13.04
CA LEU A 249 10.08 -6.25 13.49
C LEU A 249 10.75 -7.15 14.55
N GLY A 250 9.97 -7.72 15.47
CA GLY A 250 10.46 -8.72 16.43
C GLY A 250 10.94 -10.01 15.75
N LEU A 251 10.15 -10.54 14.82
CA LEU A 251 10.53 -11.74 14.05
C LEU A 251 11.79 -11.49 13.21
N ARG A 252 11.87 -10.35 12.52
CA ARG A 252 13.01 -9.93 11.71
C ARG A 252 14.29 -9.81 12.56
N SER A 253 14.18 -9.21 13.74
CA SER A 253 15.31 -9.11 14.68
C SER A 253 15.79 -10.49 15.12
N ALA A 254 14.87 -11.42 15.41
CA ALA A 254 15.24 -12.80 15.76
C ALA A 254 15.90 -13.54 14.58
N LEU A 255 15.41 -13.34 13.35
CA LEU A 255 16.00 -13.90 12.13
C LEU A 255 17.41 -13.37 11.83
N GLN A 256 17.69 -12.10 12.18
CA GLN A 256 19.03 -11.52 12.05
C GLN A 256 20.03 -12.16 13.01
N VAL A 257 19.58 -12.60 14.19
CA VAL A 257 20.43 -13.26 15.19
C VAL A 257 20.68 -14.73 14.81
N ASP A 258 19.64 -15.50 14.50
CA ASP A 258 19.75 -16.91 14.15
C ASP A 258 18.63 -17.33 13.19
N TYR A 259 18.90 -17.16 11.90
CA TYR A 259 17.94 -17.48 10.84
C TYR A 259 17.51 -18.95 10.88
N ASP A 260 18.45 -19.89 10.97
CA ASP A 260 18.14 -21.32 10.82
C ASP A 260 17.35 -21.86 12.02
N LYS A 261 17.57 -21.33 13.23
CA LYS A 261 16.75 -21.66 14.40
C LYS A 261 15.33 -21.13 14.24
N ILE A 262 15.15 -19.86 13.90
CA ILE A 262 13.82 -19.25 13.79
C ILE A 262 13.06 -19.82 12.59
N ALA A 263 13.70 -19.98 11.44
CA ALA A 263 13.07 -20.52 10.23
C ALA A 263 12.53 -21.95 10.41
N ARG A 264 13.14 -22.76 11.29
CA ARG A 264 12.66 -24.12 11.65
C ARG A 264 11.42 -24.12 12.53
N GLN A 265 11.12 -23.03 13.22
CA GLN A 265 9.94 -22.90 14.09
C GLN A 265 8.66 -22.60 13.29
N HIS A 266 8.79 -22.14 12.04
CA HIS A 266 7.66 -21.74 11.21
C HIS A 266 7.47 -22.70 10.05
N GLY A 267 6.34 -23.42 10.05
CA GLY A 267 6.01 -24.36 8.99
C GLY A 267 5.63 -23.69 7.68
N ARG A 268 5.37 -24.52 6.66
CA ARG A 268 4.75 -24.10 5.39
C ARG A 268 3.38 -24.74 5.17
N LEU A 269 2.94 -25.58 6.12
CA LEU A 269 1.76 -26.42 5.97
C LEU A 269 0.50 -25.58 5.70
N PHE A 270 0.43 -24.37 6.25
CA PHE A 270 -0.65 -23.41 6.01
C PHE A 270 -0.95 -23.15 4.52
N LEU A 271 0.06 -23.22 3.64
CA LEU A 271 -0.11 -23.06 2.19
C LEU A 271 -1.04 -24.12 1.59
N TRP A 272 -1.14 -25.28 2.22
CA TRP A 272 -1.95 -26.42 1.77
C TRP A 272 -3.10 -26.77 2.71
N THR A 273 -3.18 -26.18 3.91
CA THR A 273 -4.29 -26.41 4.85
C THR A 273 -5.24 -25.25 4.99
N THR A 274 -4.88 -24.07 4.48
CA THR A 274 -5.76 -22.90 4.47
C THR A 274 -6.36 -22.69 3.09
N MET A 275 -7.68 -22.83 2.99
CA MET A 275 -8.47 -22.66 1.76
C MET A 275 -8.15 -21.37 1.00
N ARG A 276 -7.81 -20.29 1.73
CA ARG A 276 -7.41 -19.01 1.16
C ARG A 276 -6.30 -19.15 0.12
N TYR A 277 -5.35 -20.07 0.27
CA TYR A 277 -4.19 -20.19 -0.62
C TYR A 277 -4.39 -21.19 -1.76
N TYR A 278 -5.57 -21.80 -1.87
CA TYR A 278 -5.85 -22.76 -2.93
C TYR A 278 -5.99 -22.06 -4.28
N THR A 279 -5.40 -22.65 -5.32
CA THR A 279 -5.39 -22.08 -6.67
C THR A 279 -6.79 -21.70 -7.18
N PRO A 280 -7.86 -22.52 -7.05
CA PRO A 280 -9.20 -22.12 -7.48
C PRO A 280 -9.74 -20.88 -6.76
N VAL A 281 -9.47 -20.76 -5.44
CA VAL A 281 -9.86 -19.59 -4.65
C VAL A 281 -9.11 -18.34 -5.12
N GLN A 282 -7.82 -18.48 -5.43
CA GLN A 282 -7.02 -17.38 -5.99
C GLN A 282 -7.47 -16.96 -7.39
N ILE A 283 -7.83 -17.91 -8.26
CA ILE A 283 -8.40 -17.61 -9.59
C ILE A 283 -9.72 -16.86 -9.46
N PHE A 284 -10.61 -17.31 -8.55
CA PHE A 284 -11.87 -16.62 -8.30
C PHE A 284 -11.65 -15.21 -7.76
N ALA A 285 -10.80 -15.04 -6.74
CA ALA A 285 -10.48 -13.74 -6.15
C ALA A 285 -9.88 -12.77 -7.19
N ARG A 286 -8.98 -13.27 -8.05
CA ARG A 286 -8.41 -12.54 -9.19
C ARG A 286 -9.51 -12.05 -10.14
N ARG A 287 -10.40 -12.95 -10.60
CA ARG A 287 -11.50 -12.60 -11.52
C ARG A 287 -12.46 -11.60 -10.89
N ALA A 288 -12.88 -11.83 -9.65
CA ALA A 288 -13.76 -10.92 -8.93
C ALA A 288 -13.13 -9.53 -8.76
N SER A 289 -11.84 -9.45 -8.43
CA SER A 289 -11.14 -8.18 -8.32
C SER A 289 -11.04 -7.46 -9.67
N LYS A 290 -10.74 -8.18 -10.75
CA LYS A 290 -10.70 -7.62 -12.11
C LYS A 290 -12.08 -7.05 -12.51
N THR A 291 -13.15 -7.84 -12.40
CA THR A 291 -14.50 -7.39 -12.73
C THR A 291 -14.94 -6.19 -11.90
N ARG A 292 -14.61 -6.18 -10.60
CA ARG A 292 -14.88 -5.02 -9.74
C ARG A 292 -14.15 -3.77 -10.21
N LEU A 293 -12.87 -3.87 -10.58
CA LEU A 293 -12.11 -2.73 -11.11
C LEU A 293 -12.69 -2.25 -12.45
N GLU A 294 -13.09 -3.18 -13.32
CA GLU A 294 -13.72 -2.84 -14.59
C GLU A 294 -15.07 -2.13 -14.40
N ASN A 295 -15.83 -2.49 -13.37
CA ASN A 295 -17.08 -1.82 -13.03
C ASN A 295 -16.86 -0.41 -12.44
N ILE A 296 -15.73 -0.15 -11.78
CA ILE A 296 -15.43 1.14 -11.16
C ILE A 296 -14.80 2.10 -12.16
N VAL A 297 -13.79 1.64 -12.90
CA VAL A 297 -12.93 2.48 -13.74
C VAL A 297 -13.21 2.31 -15.25
N GLY A 298 -13.76 1.17 -15.64
CA GLY A 298 -13.90 0.77 -17.05
C GLY A 298 -12.95 -0.37 -17.44
N PRO A 299 -13.10 -0.92 -18.66
CA PRO A 299 -12.32 -2.09 -19.10
C PRO A 299 -10.82 -1.78 -19.23
N PHE A 300 -9.98 -2.74 -18.83
CA PHE A 300 -8.51 -2.61 -18.93
C PHE A 300 -8.00 -2.41 -20.37
N GLU A 301 -8.77 -2.82 -21.38
CA GLU A 301 -8.42 -2.66 -22.80
C GLU A 301 -8.65 -1.25 -23.32
N ALA A 302 -9.55 -0.47 -22.70
CA ALA A 302 -9.81 0.93 -23.08
C ALA A 302 -8.79 1.91 -22.47
N GLY A 303 -7.99 1.49 -21.50
CA GLY A 303 -7.00 2.33 -20.81
C GLY A 303 -5.68 2.53 -21.56
N VAL A 304 -5.52 1.95 -22.75
CA VAL A 304 -4.38 2.20 -23.63
C VAL A 304 -4.71 3.38 -24.52
N VAL A 305 -4.46 4.60 -24.03
CA VAL A 305 -4.33 5.74 -24.93
C VAL A 305 -3.16 5.41 -25.87
N PRO A 306 -3.33 5.42 -27.20
CA PRO A 306 -2.21 5.20 -28.11
C PRO A 306 -1.11 6.20 -27.77
N SER A 307 0.11 5.72 -27.57
CA SER A 307 1.28 6.57 -27.49
C SER A 307 1.27 7.50 -28.69
N VAL A 308 1.14 8.81 -28.48
CA VAL A 308 1.33 9.80 -29.54
C VAL A 308 2.76 9.60 -30.04
N GLN A 309 2.88 9.25 -31.32
CA GLN A 309 4.15 9.07 -32.03
C GLN A 309 4.93 10.37 -32.10
#